data_AF-A0A952ZZ51-F1
#
_entry.id   AF-A0A952ZZ51-F1
#
_cell.length_a   1.000
_cell.length_b   1.000
_cell.length_c   1.000
_cell.angle_alpha   90.00
_cell.angle_beta   90.00
_cell.angle_gamma   90.00
#
_symmetry.space_group_name_H-M   'P 1'
#
loop_
_entity.id
_entity.type
_entity.pdbx_description
1 polymer ?
#
loop_
_entity_poly.entity_id
_entity_poly.type
_entity_poly.pdbx_seq_one_letter_code
_entity_poly.pdbx_strand_id
1 'polypeptide(L)' 'MPTHRRPPWEKKRSAPPSAAEKVKLSAESIAWARARARAAGRRYPNLVDNMAAARRQREAEHRAEFPHGWRGEAGE' A
#
# COMPACT_ATOMS: atom_id res chain seq x y z
N MET A 1 28.12 4.08 29.92
CA MET A 1 27.13 3.00 29.74
C MET A 1 27.06 2.64 28.26
N PRO A 2 27.65 1.54 27.79
CA PRO A 2 27.56 1.17 26.39
C PRO A 2 26.11 0.75 26.07
N THR A 3 25.43 1.51 25.23
CA THR A 3 24.09 1.15 24.75
C THR A 3 24.24 0.04 23.71
N HIS A 4 23.90 -1.20 24.06
CA HIS A 4 23.85 -2.32 23.12
C HIS A 4 22.76 -2.08 22.05
N ARG A 5 23.07 -1.29 21.02
CA ARG A 5 22.27 -1.25 19.79
C ARG A 5 22.64 -2.47 18.97
N ARG A 6 21.68 -3.37 18.80
CA ARG A 6 21.83 -4.54 17.93
C ARG A 6 22.13 -4.10 16.50
N PRO A 7 23.07 -4.76 15.81
CA PRO A 7 23.37 -4.43 14.43
C PRO A 7 22.15 -4.66 13.52
N PRO A 8 22.06 -3.96 12.37
CA PRO A 8 20.86 -4.00 11.52
C PRO A 8 20.39 -5.40 11.11
N TRP A 9 21.32 -6.35 10.91
CA TRP A 9 21.01 -7.74 10.52
C TRP A 9 20.46 -8.61 11.66
N GLU A 10 20.63 -8.20 12.92
CA GLU A 10 20.06 -8.89 14.09
C GLU A 10 18.70 -8.34 14.50
N LYS A 11 18.25 -7.24 13.89
CA LYS A 11 16.93 -6.69 14.16
C LYS A 11 15.87 -7.70 13.71
N LYS A 12 15.10 -8.23 14.67
CA LYS A 12 13.90 -8.99 14.34
C LYS A 12 13.00 -8.07 13.51
N ARG A 13 12.52 -8.56 12.36
CA ARG A 13 11.51 -7.82 11.58
C ARG A 13 10.29 -7.62 12.46
N SER A 14 9.85 -6.38 12.60
CA SER A 14 8.72 -6.00 13.45
C SER A 14 7.41 -6.66 13.02
N ALA A 15 7.31 -7.08 11.75
CA ALA A 15 6.18 -7.79 11.21
C ALA A 15 6.66 -9.01 10.40
N PRO A 16 5.97 -10.16 10.51
CA PRO A 16 6.26 -11.30 9.65
C PRO A 16 5.96 -10.93 8.18
N PRO A 17 6.66 -11.51 7.19
CA PRO A 17 6.38 -11.24 5.78
C PRO A 17 4.95 -11.59 5.37
N SER A 18 4.28 -12.49 6.09
CA SER A 18 2.86 -12.81 5.94
C SER A 18 1.90 -11.74 6.45
N ALA A 19 2.37 -10.79 7.27
CA ALA A 19 1.60 -9.63 7.72
C ALA A 19 1.58 -8.49 6.69
N ALA A 20 2.26 -8.65 5.55
CA ALA A 20 1.97 -7.81 4.39
C ALA A 20 0.54 -8.13 3.94
N GLU A 21 -0.42 -7.28 4.31
CA GLU A 21 -1.80 -7.42 3.89
C GLU A 21 -1.88 -7.53 2.37
N LYS A 22 -2.41 -8.67 1.91
CA LYS A 22 -2.69 -8.87 0.49
C LYS A 22 -3.86 -7.96 0.13
N VAL A 23 -3.55 -6.86 -0.55
CA VAL A 23 -4.57 -5.92 -1.03
C VAL A 23 -5.47 -6.63 -2.03
N LYS A 24 -6.68 -6.98 -1.60
CA LYS A 24 -7.72 -7.50 -2.48
C LYS A 24 -8.34 -6.31 -3.20
N LEU A 25 -8.29 -6.31 -4.54
CA LEU A 25 -8.93 -5.29 -5.34
C LEU A 25 -10.46 -5.42 -5.23
N SER A 26 -11.14 -4.29 -5.01
CA SER A 26 -12.59 -4.22 -5.16
C SER A 26 -13.01 -4.49 -6.61
N ALA A 27 -14.27 -4.85 -6.83
CA ALA A 27 -14.80 -5.08 -8.18
C ALA A 27 -14.65 -3.83 -9.08
N GLU A 28 -14.82 -2.63 -8.52
CA GLU A 28 -14.63 -1.36 -9.21
C GLU A 28 -13.16 -1.14 -9.61
N SER A 29 -12.23 -1.43 -8.70
CA SER A 29 -10.79 -1.36 -8.96
C SER A 29 -10.38 -2.32 -10.07
N ILE A 30 -10.97 -3.52 -10.13
CA ILE A 30 -10.74 -4.50 -11.20
C ILE A 30 -11.27 -3.98 -12.54
N ALA A 31 -12.47 -3.41 -12.57
CA ALA A 31 -13.04 -2.84 -13.79
C ALA A 31 -12.16 -1.70 -14.34
N TRP A 32 -11.67 -0.84 -13.45
CA TRP A 32 -10.75 0.24 -13.80
C TRP A 32 -9.42 -0.29 -14.35
N ALA A 33 -8.82 -1.31 -13.71
CA ALA A 33 -7.60 -1.95 -14.21
C ALA A 33 -7.80 -2.55 -15.61
N ARG A 34 -8.93 -3.22 -15.84
CA ARG A 34 -9.29 -3.77 -17.16
C ARG A 34 -9.45 -2.70 -18.23
N ALA A 35 -10.11 -1.59 -17.91
CA ALA A 35 -10.29 -0.48 -18.83
C ALA A 35 -8.95 0.17 -19.20
N ARG A 36 -8.08 0.37 -18.21
CA ARG A 36 -6.73 0.90 -18.41
C ARG A 36 -5.86 -0.02 -19.27
N ALA A 37 -5.89 -1.32 -19.01
CA ALA A 37 -5.17 -2.31 -19.81
C ALA A 37 -5.62 -2.28 -21.28
N ARG A 38 -6.93 -2.23 -21.53
CA ARG A 38 -7.51 -2.11 -22.88
C ARG A 38 -7.10 -0.82 -23.57
N ALA A 39 -7.18 0.31 -22.88
CA ALA A 39 -6.77 1.62 -23.42
C ALA A 39 -5.27 1.66 -23.77
N ALA A 40 -4.45 0.95 -23.00
CA ALA A 40 -3.01 0.85 -23.26
C ALA A 40 -2.62 -0.30 -24.20
N GLY A 41 -3.58 -1.07 -24.74
CA GLY A 41 -3.31 -2.23 -25.60
C GLY A 41 -2.60 -3.40 -24.91
N ARG A 42 -2.61 -3.46 -23.57
CA ARG A 42 -1.93 -4.51 -22.78
C ARG A 42 -2.90 -5.64 -22.50
N ARG A 43 -2.42 -6.89 -22.53
CA ARG A 43 -3.22 -8.04 -22.11
C ARG A 43 -3.56 -7.92 -20.62
N TYR A 44 -4.80 -8.24 -20.27
CA TYR A 44 -5.27 -8.37 -18.90
C TYR A 44 -5.48 -9.86 -18.56
N PRO A 45 -5.23 -10.33 -17.32
CA PRO A 45 -4.72 -9.60 -16.15
C PRO A 45 -3.22 -9.30 -16.24
N ASN A 46 -2.79 -8.13 -15.78
CA ASN A 46 -1.38 -7.75 -15.70
C ASN A 46 -1.04 -7.05 -14.39
N LEU A 47 0.25 -7.06 -14.03
CA LEU A 47 0.72 -6.49 -12.77
C LEU A 47 0.59 -4.96 -12.75
N VAL A 48 0.93 -4.28 -13.85
CA VAL A 48 1.03 -2.81 -13.89
C VAL A 48 -0.32 -2.15 -13.58
N ASP A 49 -1.37 -2.60 -14.25
CA ASP A 49 -2.71 -2.03 -14.09
C ASP A 49 -3.36 -2.47 -12.77
N ASN A 50 -3.08 -3.70 -12.31
CA ASN A 50 -3.50 -4.16 -10.98
C ASN A 50 -2.83 -3.36 -9.85
N MET A 51 -1.54 -3.02 -9.99
CA MET A 51 -0.80 -2.20 -9.02
C MET A 51 -1.30 -0.76 -9.02
N ALA A 52 -1.61 -0.20 -10.19
CA ALA A 52 -2.21 1.13 -10.30
C ALA A 52 -3.59 1.17 -9.62
N ALA A 53 -4.41 0.13 -9.82
CA ALA A 53 -5.70 0.00 -9.16
C ALA A 53 -5.55 -0.17 -7.64
N ALA A 54 -4.60 -0.99 -7.18
CA ALA A 54 -4.33 -1.20 -5.76
C ALA A 54 -3.88 0.10 -5.09
N ARG A 55 -3.00 0.87 -5.73
CA ARG A 55 -2.56 2.16 -5.22
C ARG A 55 -3.73 3.13 -5.06
N ARG A 56 -4.57 3.27 -6.09
CA ARG A 56 -5.75 4.14 -6.06
C ARG A 56 -6.72 3.74 -4.94
N GLN A 57 -6.93 2.44 -4.75
CA GLN A 57 -7.78 1.92 -3.68
C GLN A 57 -7.22 2.29 -2.30
N ARG A 58 -5.93 2.06 -2.05
CA ARG A 58 -5.30 2.42 -0.76
C ARG A 58 -5.31 3.91 -0.49
N GLU A 59 -5.11 4.73 -1.52
CA GLU A 59 -5.21 6.20 -1.39
C GLU A 59 -6.64 6.64 -1.03
N ALA A 60 -7.65 5.97 -1.59
CA ALA A 60 -9.04 6.21 -1.25
C ALA A 60 -9.39 5.74 0.17
N GLU A 61 -8.92 4.55 0.57
CA GLU A 61 -9.06 4.01 1.92
C GLU A 61 -8.39 4.93 2.95
N HIS A 62 -7.13 5.32 2.73
CA HIS A 62 -6.41 6.24 3.61
C HIS A 62 -7.07 7.62 3.70
N ARG A 63 -7.61 8.14 2.59
CA ARG A 63 -8.38 9.40 2.59
C ARG A 63 -9.70 9.27 3.36
N ALA A 64 -10.36 8.13 3.26
CA ALA A 64 -11.58 7.86 4.00
C ALA A 64 -11.32 7.67 5.50
N GLU A 65 -10.20 7.02 5.85
CA GLU A 65 -9.79 6.76 7.23
C GLU A 65 -9.27 8.03 7.93
N PHE A 66 -8.54 8.88 7.22
CA PHE A 66 -7.96 10.13 7.77
C PHE A 66 -8.39 11.35 6.93
N PRO A 67 -9.65 11.79 7.04
CA PRO A 67 -10.20 12.87 6.20
C PRO A 67 -9.66 14.26 6.53
N HIS A 68 -9.18 14.47 7.75
CA HIS A 68 -8.36 15.63 8.14
C HIS A 68 -6.96 15.09 8.43
N GLY A 69 -5.99 15.44 7.59
CA GLY A 69 -4.62 14.91 7.65
C GLY A 69 -4.04 14.91 9.07
N TRP A 70 -3.15 13.95 9.32
CA TRP A 70 -2.47 13.76 10.61
C TRP A 70 -1.94 15.09 11.15
N ARG A 71 -2.69 15.72 12.06
CA ARG A 71 -2.27 16.93 12.78
C ARG A 71 -1.37 16.48 13.90
N GLY A 72 -0.13 16.14 13.57
CA GLY A 72 0.94 16.02 14.56
C GLY A 72 1.34 17.42 15.02
N GLU A 73 0.55 18.02 15.90
CA GLU A 73 1.06 19.15 16.68
C GLU A 73 2.10 18.60 17.65
N ALA A 74 3.33 19.03 17.45
CA ALA A 74 4.35 19.02 18.47
C ALA A 74 3.80 19.83 19.65
N GLY A 75 3.39 19.13 20.70
CA GLY A 75 3.16 19.72 22.01
C GLY A 75 4.51 20.09 22.62
N GLU A 76 4.61 21.37 22.95
CA GLU A 76 5.70 22.13 23.58
C GLU A 76 6.44 21.43 24.72
#